data_AF-A0A352CL59-F1
#
_entry.id   AF-A0A352CL59-F1
#
_cell.length_a   1.000
_cell.length_b   1.000
_cell.length_c   1.000
_cell.angle_alpha   90.00
_cell.angle_beta   90.00
_cell.angle_gamma   90.00
#
_symmetry.space_group_name_H-M   'P 1'
#
loop_
_entity.id
_entity.type
_entity.pdbx_description
1 polymer ?
#
loop_
_entity_poly.entity_id
_entity_poly.type
_entity_poly.pdbx_seq_one_letter_code
_entity_poly.pdbx_strand_id
1 'polypeptide(L)'
;MSFPGLIPISFILDALTGDPEWLPHPVRLMGKLINLLDRLLYRDTDENREQFLKGLLLTAVTVLLTAVSGILILYLCFRVHRYLGYTASIIMSTYCIAARDLRRAAMEVYGRLEEGDLDGARRSLAMIVGRDTGNLSEQAVIKAVIETVSENLSDGVIAPVFYILLFGPVGGLVYKSVNTMDSMIGYKNERYLYFGRSAAHLDDICNYIPSRISALLVIIAS
;
A
#
# COMPACT_ATOMS: atom_id res chain seq x y z
N MET A 1 6.92 16.87 -10.64
CA MET A 1 6.13 17.88 -11.39
C MET A 1 4.68 17.46 -11.34
N SER A 2 3.92 17.99 -10.39
CA SER A 2 2.46 17.84 -10.33
C SER A 2 1.79 18.85 -11.26
N PHE A 3 0.69 18.46 -11.89
CA PHE A 3 -0.17 19.35 -12.67
C PHE A 3 -1.63 19.14 -12.21
N PRO A 4 -2.55 20.12 -12.40
CA PRO A 4 -3.87 20.08 -11.78
C PRO A 4 -4.70 18.82 -12.08
N GLY A 5 -4.52 18.24 -13.28
CA GLY A 5 -5.23 17.03 -13.69
C GLY A 5 -4.61 15.71 -13.21
N LEU A 6 -3.42 15.71 -12.59
CA LEU A 6 -2.68 14.47 -12.30
C LEU A 6 -3.50 13.50 -11.46
N ILE A 7 -4.01 13.95 -10.31
CA ILE A 7 -4.75 13.12 -9.37
C ILE A 7 -6.11 12.67 -9.92
N PRO A 8 -6.98 13.57 -10.41
CA PRO A 8 -8.28 13.12 -10.93
C PRO A 8 -8.13 12.16 -12.10
N ILE A 9 -7.16 12.38 -13.00
CA ILE A 9 -6.89 11.45 -14.10
C ILE A 9 -6.39 10.11 -13.55
N SER A 10 -5.46 10.12 -12.60
CA SER A 10 -4.90 8.88 -12.03
C SER A 10 -5.95 8.05 -11.30
N PHE A 11 -6.86 8.72 -10.56
CA PHE A 11 -7.96 8.09 -9.86
C PHE A 11 -9.02 7.52 -10.82
N ILE A 12 -9.38 8.27 -11.87
CA ILE A 12 -10.26 7.75 -12.93
C ILE A 12 -9.62 6.54 -13.60
N LEU A 13 -8.31 6.59 -13.88
CA LEU A 13 -7.61 5.47 -14.48
C LEU A 13 -7.63 4.24 -13.56
N ASP A 14 -7.35 4.39 -12.27
CA ASP A 14 -7.49 3.30 -11.28
C ASP A 14 -8.93 2.75 -11.28
N ALA A 15 -9.95 3.61 -11.23
CA ALA A 15 -11.34 3.18 -11.27
C ALA A 15 -11.69 2.35 -12.54
N LEU A 16 -11.02 2.62 -13.67
CA LEU A 16 -11.23 1.94 -14.94
C LEU A 16 -10.35 0.70 -15.14
N THR A 17 -9.13 0.66 -14.60
CA THR A 17 -8.15 -0.41 -14.85
C THR A 17 -7.86 -1.28 -13.63
N GLY A 18 -7.98 -0.75 -12.41
CA GLY A 18 -7.45 -1.36 -11.19
C GLY A 18 -5.96 -1.66 -11.32
N ASP A 19 -5.51 -2.70 -10.64
CA ASP A 19 -4.18 -3.30 -10.81
C ASP A 19 -4.18 -4.39 -11.91
N PRO A 20 -3.77 -4.08 -13.16
CA PRO A 20 -3.63 -5.08 -14.21
C PRO A 20 -2.54 -6.10 -13.88
N GLU A 21 -2.93 -7.36 -13.69
CA GLU A 21 -2.02 -8.44 -13.28
C GLU A 21 -0.86 -8.71 -14.25
N TRP A 22 -1.03 -8.32 -15.52
CA TRP A 22 -0.11 -8.57 -16.63
C TRP A 22 0.96 -7.49 -16.81
N LEU A 23 0.88 -6.35 -16.11
CA LEU A 23 1.88 -5.29 -16.21
C LEU A 23 2.94 -5.38 -15.11
N PRO A 24 4.21 -5.02 -15.38
CA PRO A 24 5.24 -4.87 -14.36
C PRO A 24 4.81 -3.81 -13.34
N HIS A 25 4.36 -4.24 -12.17
CA HIS A 25 3.85 -3.34 -11.15
C HIS A 25 4.99 -2.86 -10.22
N PRO A 26 5.17 -1.53 -10.03
CA PRO A 26 6.21 -1.00 -9.14
C PRO A 26 6.21 -1.63 -7.74
N VAL A 27 5.02 -1.85 -7.16
CA VAL A 27 4.86 -2.51 -5.85
C VAL A 27 5.38 -3.95 -5.84
N ARG A 28 5.21 -4.72 -6.93
CA ARG A 28 5.77 -6.08 -7.03
C ARG A 28 7.30 -6.05 -7.07
N LEU A 29 7.89 -5.01 -7.68
CA LEU A 29 9.33 -4.82 -7.67
C LEU A 29 9.84 -4.42 -6.28
N MET A 30 9.11 -3.55 -5.56
CA MET A 30 9.39 -3.22 -4.16
C MET A 30 9.36 -4.48 -3.29
N GLY A 31 8.32 -5.31 -3.41
CA GLY A 31 8.22 -6.56 -2.65
C GLY A 31 9.34 -7.55 -2.96
N LYS A 32 9.79 -7.64 -4.22
CA LYS A 32 10.97 -8.45 -4.59
C LYS A 32 12.25 -7.91 -3.96
N LEU A 33 12.45 -6.59 -3.95
CA LEU A 33 13.58 -5.95 -3.28
C LEU A 33 13.55 -6.21 -1.77
N ILE A 34 12.39 -6.03 -1.12
CA ILE A 34 12.21 -6.26 0.31
C ILE A 34 12.50 -7.72 0.65
N ASN A 35 11.96 -8.68 -0.10
CA ASN A 35 12.24 -10.11 0.09
C ASN A 35 13.72 -10.46 -0.10
N LEU A 36 14.39 -9.84 -1.08
CA LEU A 36 15.82 -10.03 -1.29
C LEU A 36 16.61 -9.51 -0.09
N LEU A 37 16.33 -8.29 0.36
CA LEU A 37 17.01 -7.66 1.49
C LEU A 37 16.72 -8.39 2.80
N ASP A 38 15.49 -8.84 3.03
CA ASP A 38 15.09 -9.68 4.17
C ASP A 38 15.95 -10.95 4.20
N ARG A 39 16.03 -11.71 3.10
CA ARG A 39 16.86 -12.92 3.03
C ARG A 39 18.36 -12.67 3.19
N LEU A 40 18.86 -11.52 2.75
CA LEU A 40 20.30 -11.20 2.81
C LEU A 40 20.72 -10.68 4.19
N LEU A 41 19.85 -9.90 4.84
CA LEU A 41 20.18 -9.19 6.07
C LEU A 41 19.73 -9.95 7.32
N TYR A 42 18.54 -10.55 7.30
CA TYR A 42 17.97 -11.23 8.46
C TYR A 42 18.78 -12.48 8.84
N ARG A 43 19.10 -12.62 10.13
CA ARG A 43 19.68 -13.84 10.71
C ARG A 43 19.12 -14.08 12.10
N ASP A 44 18.64 -15.29 12.37
CA ASP A 44 18.10 -15.68 13.68
C ASP A 44 19.13 -15.63 14.82
N THR A 45 20.43 -15.68 14.49
CA THR A 45 21.53 -15.63 15.46
C THR A 45 21.92 -14.22 15.90
N ASP A 46 21.41 -13.19 15.23
CA ASP A 46 21.76 -11.80 15.52
C ASP A 46 21.14 -11.35 16.86
N GLU A 47 21.86 -10.52 17.62
CA GLU A 47 21.28 -9.86 18.79
C GLU A 47 20.16 -8.87 18.39
N ASN A 48 19.24 -8.57 19.31
CA ASN A 48 18.12 -7.64 19.08
C ASN A 48 18.54 -6.30 18.46
N ARG A 49 19.71 -5.77 18.86
CA ARG A 49 20.24 -4.50 18.32
C ARG A 49 20.70 -4.64 16.88
N GLU A 50 21.36 -5.74 16.55
CA GLU A 50 21.82 -6.02 15.18
C GLU A 50 20.64 -6.24 14.24
N GLN A 51 19.63 -7.00 14.68
CA GLN A 51 18.38 -7.16 13.94
C GLN A 51 17.73 -5.80 13.64
N PHE A 52 17.63 -4.91 14.64
CA PHE A 52 17.09 -3.58 14.45
C PHE A 52 17.90 -2.73 13.45
N LEU A 53 19.24 -2.73 13.55
CA LEU A 53 20.10 -1.97 12.63
C LEU A 53 20.02 -2.47 11.19
N LYS A 54 19.97 -3.79 11.00
CA LYS A 54 19.79 -4.42 9.68
C LYS A 54 18.41 -4.15 9.10
N GLY A 55 17.38 -4.19 9.94
CA GLY A 55 16.04 -3.75 9.59
C GLY A 55 15.97 -2.29 9.15
N LEU A 56 16.62 -1.40 9.91
CA LEU A 56 16.73 0.03 9.56
C LEU A 56 17.46 0.22 8.23
N LEU A 57 18.52 -0.53 7.98
CA LEU A 57 19.23 -0.52 6.70
C LEU A 57 18.31 -0.96 5.55
N LEU A 58 17.55 -2.04 5.72
CA LEU A 58 16.56 -2.49 4.73
C LEU A 58 15.54 -1.38 4.42
N THR A 59 14.98 -0.76 5.47
CA THR A 59 14.02 0.34 5.35
C THR A 59 14.61 1.52 4.57
N ALA A 60 15.80 1.98 4.97
CA ALA A 60 16.49 3.10 4.33
C ALA A 60 16.84 2.81 2.86
N VAL A 61 17.36 1.63 2.56
CA VAL A 61 17.73 1.21 1.19
C VAL A 61 16.48 1.13 0.31
N THR A 62 15.39 0.53 0.81
CA THR A 62 14.15 0.38 0.03
C THR A 62 13.53 1.73 -0.32
N VAL A 63 13.44 2.64 0.66
CA VAL A 63 12.93 4.00 0.44
C VAL A 63 13.83 4.78 -0.51
N LEU A 64 15.15 4.73 -0.31
CA LEU A 64 16.11 5.47 -1.14
C LEU A 64 16.08 4.98 -2.60
N LEU A 65 16.13 3.66 -2.82
CA LEU A 65 16.08 3.09 -4.16
C LEU A 65 14.76 3.38 -4.86
N THR A 66 13.63 3.34 -4.13
CA THR A 66 12.32 3.72 -4.68
C THR A 66 12.28 5.18 -5.08
N ALA A 67 12.75 6.08 -4.21
CA ALA A 67 12.78 7.51 -4.49
C ALA A 67 13.69 7.83 -5.69
N VAL A 68 14.92 7.33 -5.69
CA VAL A 68 15.92 7.59 -6.74
C VAL A 68 15.45 7.03 -8.08
N SER A 69 14.94 5.79 -8.11
CA SER A 69 14.43 5.21 -9.36
C SER A 69 13.23 5.97 -9.90
N GLY A 70 12.27 6.36 -9.05
CA GLY A 70 11.13 7.18 -9.44
C GLY A 70 11.54 8.55 -10.00
N ILE A 71 12.49 9.23 -9.34
CA ILE A 71 13.03 10.51 -9.81
C ILE A 71 13.74 10.33 -11.14
N LEU A 72 14.59 9.31 -11.28
CA LEU A 72 15.37 9.05 -12.49
C LEU A 72 14.44 8.76 -13.68
N ILE A 73 13.43 7.91 -13.49
CA ILE A 73 12.45 7.57 -14.53
C ILE A 73 11.72 8.83 -15.01
N LEU A 74 11.20 9.64 -14.08
CA LEU A 74 10.51 10.88 -14.45
C LEU A 74 11.45 11.86 -15.14
N TYR A 75 12.66 12.06 -14.59
CA TYR A 75 13.67 12.95 -15.17
C TYR A 75 13.97 12.55 -16.62
N LEU A 76 14.26 11.27 -16.89
CA LEU A 76 14.52 10.77 -18.23
C LEU A 76 13.31 10.96 -19.17
N CYS A 77 12.10 10.66 -18.70
CA CYS A 77 10.88 10.86 -19.48
C CYS A 77 10.67 12.32 -19.89
N PHE A 78 10.85 13.26 -18.95
CA PHE A 78 10.74 14.70 -19.23
C PHE A 78 11.88 15.22 -20.13
N ARG A 79 13.08 14.63 -20.04
CA ARG A 79 14.21 14.97 -20.91
C ARG A 79 13.98 14.52 -22.35
N VAL A 80 13.28 13.42 -22.57
CA VAL A 80 12.90 12.94 -23.91
C VAL A 80 11.73 13.75 -24.47
N HIS A 81 10.61 13.85 -23.75
CA HIS A 81 9.45 14.59 -24.20
C HIS A 81 8.51 14.99 -23.05
N ARG A 82 7.98 16.22 -23.04
CA ARG A 82 7.11 16.70 -21.96
C ARG A 82 5.86 15.83 -21.72
N TYR A 83 5.21 15.38 -22.80
CA TYR A 83 4.03 14.51 -22.71
C TYR A 83 4.37 13.10 -22.20
N LEU A 84 5.58 12.61 -22.48
CA LEU A 84 6.04 11.34 -21.92
C LEU A 84 6.21 11.47 -20.40
N GLY A 85 6.80 12.57 -19.93
CA GLY A 85 6.91 12.88 -18.50
C GLY A 85 5.57 12.99 -17.78
N TYR A 86 4.56 13.62 -18.40
CA TYR A 86 3.20 13.66 -17.85
C TYR A 86 2.53 12.27 -17.84
N THR A 87 2.71 11.49 -18.90
CA THR A 87 2.16 10.13 -18.99
C THR A 87 2.77 9.23 -17.92
N ALA A 88 4.10 9.26 -17.75
CA ALA A 88 4.79 8.52 -16.70
C ALA A 88 4.33 8.97 -15.30
N SER A 89 4.14 10.27 -15.08
CA SER A 89 3.58 10.80 -13.83
C SER A 89 2.20 10.22 -13.51
N ILE A 90 1.29 10.19 -14.50
CA ILE A 90 -0.06 9.62 -14.33
C ILE A 90 0.03 8.13 -14.00
N ILE A 91 0.78 7.37 -14.80
CA ILE A 91 0.91 5.91 -14.61
C ILE A 91 1.47 5.58 -13.22
N MET A 92 2.55 6.26 -12.80
CA MET A 92 3.14 6.07 -11.48
C MET A 92 2.16 6.42 -10.36
N SER A 93 1.40 7.50 -10.52
CA SER A 93 0.37 7.90 -9.54
C SER A 93 -0.81 6.92 -9.49
N THR A 94 -1.25 6.37 -10.62
CA THR A 94 -2.31 5.35 -10.68
C THR A 94 -1.89 4.09 -9.92
N TYR A 95 -0.67 3.59 -10.12
CA TYR A 95 -0.17 2.40 -9.39
C TYR A 95 -0.04 2.58 -7.87
N CYS A 96 -0.15 3.80 -7.36
CA CYS A 96 -0.15 4.06 -5.93
C CYS A 96 -1.57 4.00 -5.32
N ILE A 97 -2.61 4.15 -6.13
CA ILE A 97 -4.01 4.26 -5.70
C ILE A 97 -4.70 2.92 -5.97
N ALA A 98 -5.28 2.31 -4.94
CA ALA A 98 -5.92 0.98 -5.01
C ALA A 98 -7.43 1.03 -4.73
N ALA A 99 -8.13 2.08 -5.19
CA ALA A 99 -9.54 2.30 -4.84
C ALA A 99 -10.46 1.29 -5.51
N ARG A 100 -10.21 0.94 -6.78
CA ARG A 100 -11.02 -0.05 -7.49
C ARG A 100 -10.93 -1.44 -6.85
N ASP A 101 -9.72 -1.89 -6.55
CA ASP A 101 -9.47 -3.22 -6.01
C ASP A 101 -10.01 -3.37 -4.59
N LEU A 102 -9.87 -2.32 -3.78
CA LEU A 102 -10.50 -2.24 -2.46
C LEU A 102 -12.03 -2.38 -2.57
N ARG A 103 -12.66 -1.61 -3.47
CA ARG A 103 -14.10 -1.69 -3.70
C ARG A 103 -14.52 -3.08 -4.15
N ARG A 104 -13.79 -3.67 -5.10
CA ARG A 104 -14.08 -5.01 -5.63
C ARG A 104 -14.09 -6.05 -4.51
N ALA A 105 -13.04 -6.08 -3.68
CA ALA A 105 -12.94 -7.05 -2.60
C ALA A 105 -14.02 -6.85 -1.52
N ALA A 106 -14.31 -5.60 -1.15
CA ALA A 106 -15.39 -5.30 -0.20
C ALA A 106 -16.76 -5.76 -0.71
N MET A 107 -17.04 -5.49 -1.99
CA MET A 107 -18.32 -5.85 -2.61
C MET A 107 -18.46 -7.36 -2.83
N GLU A 108 -17.37 -8.11 -2.94
CA GLU A 108 -17.42 -9.57 -2.98
C GLU A 108 -17.91 -10.16 -1.65
N VAL A 109 -17.37 -9.67 -0.52
CA VAL A 109 -17.87 -10.06 0.81
C VAL A 109 -19.34 -9.68 0.99
N TYR A 110 -19.70 -8.44 0.61
CA TYR A 110 -21.08 -7.96 0.71
C TYR A 110 -22.06 -8.79 -0.11
N GLY A 111 -21.75 -9.08 -1.38
CA GLY A 111 -22.61 -9.89 -2.25
C GLY A 111 -22.84 -11.30 -1.69
N ARG A 112 -21.81 -11.93 -1.10
CA ARG A 112 -21.96 -13.24 -0.45
C ARG A 112 -22.88 -13.21 0.76
N LEU A 113 -22.82 -12.13 1.55
CA LEU A 113 -23.71 -11.94 2.69
C LEU A 113 -25.17 -11.73 2.25
N GLU A 114 -25.41 -10.92 1.20
CA GLU A 114 -26.74 -10.72 0.62
C GLU A 114 -27.35 -12.03 0.07
N GLU A 115 -26.52 -12.92 -0.45
CA GLU A 115 -26.92 -14.27 -0.91
C GLU A 115 -27.15 -15.28 0.24
N GLY A 116 -26.83 -14.92 1.49
CA GLY A 116 -26.86 -15.83 2.63
C GLY A 116 -25.71 -16.85 2.68
N ASP A 117 -24.68 -16.69 1.84
CA ASP A 117 -23.49 -17.55 1.76
C ASP A 117 -22.39 -17.10 2.74
N LEU A 118 -22.60 -17.40 4.03
CA LEU A 118 -21.64 -17.03 5.08
C LEU A 118 -20.26 -17.66 4.87
N ASP A 119 -20.18 -18.90 4.39
CA ASP A 119 -18.90 -19.55 4.13
C ASP A 119 -18.16 -18.91 2.94
N GLY A 120 -18.90 -18.49 1.91
CA GLY A 120 -18.37 -17.67 0.82
C GLY A 120 -17.89 -16.31 1.30
N ALA A 121 -18.63 -15.65 2.19
CA ALA A 121 -18.24 -14.39 2.79
C ALA A 121 -16.95 -14.53 3.62
N ARG A 122 -16.80 -15.61 4.41
CA ARG A 122 -15.56 -15.92 5.16
C ARG A 122 -14.37 -16.15 4.24
N ARG A 123 -14.55 -16.91 3.16
CA ARG A 123 -13.51 -17.14 2.14
C ARG A 123 -13.08 -15.84 1.46
N SER A 124 -14.05 -15.01 1.08
CA SER A 124 -13.79 -13.71 0.43
C SER A 124 -13.09 -12.74 1.40
N LEU A 125 -13.52 -12.72 2.67
CA LEU A 125 -12.89 -11.91 3.72
C LEU A 125 -11.44 -12.35 3.95
N ALA A 126 -11.15 -13.66 3.94
CA ALA A 126 -9.80 -14.19 4.12
C ALA A 126 -8.80 -13.70 3.06
N MET A 127 -9.29 -13.26 1.89
CA MET A 127 -8.45 -12.70 0.84
C MET A 127 -7.98 -11.27 1.14
N ILE A 128 -8.63 -10.57 2.07
CA ILE A 128 -8.33 -9.18 2.41
C ILE A 128 -7.94 -8.95 3.87
N VAL A 129 -7.99 -9.98 4.71
CA VAL A 129 -7.54 -9.89 6.11
C VAL A 129 -6.41 -10.88 6.38
N GLY A 130 -5.44 -10.47 7.20
CA GLY A 130 -4.34 -11.33 7.62
C GLY A 130 -4.66 -12.31 8.75
N ARG A 131 -5.93 -12.60 9.02
CA ARG A 131 -6.39 -13.44 10.15
C ARG A 131 -7.30 -14.58 9.69
N ASP A 132 -7.38 -15.64 10.50
CA ASP A 132 -8.32 -16.73 10.26
C ASP A 132 -9.78 -16.23 10.36
N THR A 133 -10.57 -16.53 9.33
CA THR A 133 -11.98 -16.14 9.22
C THR A 133 -12.96 -17.31 9.40
N GLY A 134 -12.47 -18.55 9.47
CA GLY A 134 -13.28 -19.77 9.36
C GLY A 134 -14.39 -19.89 10.42
N ASN A 135 -14.18 -19.31 11.60
CA ASN A 135 -15.12 -19.39 12.72
C ASN A 135 -15.85 -18.07 13.03
N LEU A 136 -15.75 -17.06 12.15
CA LEU A 136 -16.40 -15.77 12.39
C LEU A 136 -17.92 -15.88 12.21
N SER A 137 -18.70 -15.32 13.14
CA SER A 137 -20.14 -15.11 12.92
C SER A 137 -20.37 -14.08 11.81
N GLU A 138 -21.58 -14.02 11.27
CA GLU A 138 -21.96 -13.02 10.26
C GLU A 138 -21.64 -11.58 10.72
N GLN A 139 -22.02 -11.23 11.96
CA GLN A 139 -21.71 -9.94 12.56
C GLN A 139 -20.19 -9.69 12.65
N ALA A 140 -19.41 -10.71 12.96
CA ALA A 140 -17.96 -10.60 13.02
C ALA A 140 -17.34 -10.45 11.61
N VAL A 141 -17.93 -11.05 10.58
CA VAL A 141 -17.55 -10.85 9.17
C VAL A 141 -17.84 -9.42 8.74
N ILE A 142 -19.04 -8.90 9.03
CA ILE A 142 -19.42 -7.51 8.73
C ILE A 142 -18.47 -6.53 9.42
N LYS A 143 -18.21 -6.73 10.71
CA LYS A 143 -17.26 -5.89 11.45
C LYS A 143 -15.87 -5.94 10.84
N ALA A 144 -15.38 -7.15 10.54
CA ALA A 144 -14.05 -7.35 9.96
C ALA A 144 -13.90 -6.67 8.59
N VAL A 145 -14.91 -6.76 7.71
CA VAL A 145 -14.83 -6.09 6.40
C VAL A 145 -14.85 -4.57 6.56
N ILE A 146 -15.65 -4.00 7.47
CA ILE A 146 -15.67 -2.55 7.71
C ILE A 146 -14.33 -2.06 8.26
N GLU A 147 -13.75 -2.77 9.24
CA GLU A 147 -12.41 -2.48 9.77
C GLU A 147 -11.37 -2.48 8.65
N THR A 148 -11.33 -3.56 7.88
CA THR A 148 -10.37 -3.78 6.79
C THR A 148 -10.51 -2.73 5.70
N VAL A 149 -11.75 -2.39 5.31
CA VAL A 149 -12.00 -1.38 4.27
C VAL A 149 -11.62 0.01 4.75
N SER A 150 -11.89 0.33 6.02
CA SER A 150 -11.53 1.64 6.60
C SER A 150 -10.01 1.82 6.68
N GLU A 151 -9.29 0.79 7.10
CA GLU A 151 -7.83 0.74 7.15
C GLU A 151 -7.23 0.85 5.74
N ASN A 152 -7.66 0.00 4.80
CA ASN A 152 -7.16 0.03 3.42
C ASN A 152 -7.58 1.28 2.65
N LEU A 153 -8.66 1.97 3.04
CA LEU A 153 -9.01 3.27 2.47
C LEU A 153 -7.96 4.32 2.86
N SER A 154 -7.54 4.34 4.13
CA SER A 154 -6.44 5.20 4.59
C SER A 154 -5.18 4.91 3.77
N ASP A 155 -4.76 3.65 3.75
CA ASP A 155 -3.42 3.30 3.29
C ASP A 155 -3.33 3.08 1.77
N GLY A 156 -4.41 2.59 1.17
CA GLY A 156 -4.49 2.29 -0.26
C GLY A 156 -4.95 3.46 -1.11
N VAL A 157 -5.54 4.50 -0.53
CA VAL A 157 -6.13 5.61 -1.29
C VAL A 157 -5.74 6.98 -0.72
N ILE A 158 -6.10 7.27 0.53
CA ILE A 158 -5.96 8.62 1.09
C ILE A 158 -4.50 9.00 1.27
N ALA A 159 -3.68 8.14 1.86
CA ALA A 159 -2.26 8.40 2.07
C ALA A 159 -1.47 8.49 0.75
N PRO A 160 -1.64 7.59 -0.24
CA PRO A 160 -1.07 7.76 -1.57
C PRO A 160 -1.43 9.11 -2.21
N VAL A 161 -2.71 9.49 -2.21
CA VAL A 161 -3.17 10.77 -2.76
C VAL A 161 -2.54 11.95 -2.01
N PHE A 162 -2.48 11.88 -0.69
CA PHE A 162 -1.86 12.89 0.16
C PHE A 162 -0.37 13.12 -0.19
N TYR A 163 0.42 12.04 -0.31
CA TYR A 163 1.83 12.16 -0.65
C TYR A 163 2.07 12.52 -2.13
N ILE A 164 1.16 12.15 -3.03
CA ILE A 164 1.17 12.63 -4.43
C ILE A 164 0.90 14.14 -4.49
N LEU A 165 -0.01 14.67 -3.68
CA LEU A 165 -0.28 16.11 -3.59
C LEU A 165 0.97 16.88 -3.17
N LEU A 166 1.66 16.41 -2.12
CA LEU A 166 2.79 17.12 -1.53
C LEU A 166 4.09 16.99 -2.35
N PHE A 167 4.40 15.79 -2.84
CA PHE A 167 5.70 15.49 -3.45
C PHE A 167 5.61 14.94 -4.88
N GLY A 168 4.42 14.95 -5.48
CA GLY A 168 4.17 14.38 -6.80
C GLY A 168 4.22 12.85 -6.82
N PRO A 169 4.29 12.22 -8.01
CA PRO A 169 4.22 10.76 -8.15
C PRO A 169 5.28 10.01 -7.33
N VAL A 170 6.47 10.59 -7.15
CA VAL A 170 7.55 10.01 -6.34
C VAL A 170 7.15 9.93 -4.86
N GLY A 171 6.43 10.93 -4.34
CA GLY A 171 5.88 10.89 -2.98
C GLY A 171 4.96 9.71 -2.77
N GLY A 172 4.04 9.50 -3.71
CA GLY A 172 3.15 8.34 -3.71
C GLY A 172 3.93 7.02 -3.70
N LEU A 173 4.95 6.88 -4.54
CA LEU A 173 5.78 5.66 -4.59
C LEU A 173 6.57 5.44 -3.30
N VAL A 174 7.15 6.50 -2.73
CA VAL A 174 7.88 6.40 -1.46
C VAL A 174 6.94 5.94 -0.36
N TYR A 175 5.77 6.58 -0.22
CA TYR A 175 4.76 6.13 0.73
C TYR A 175 4.36 4.67 0.48
N LYS A 176 4.10 4.30 -0.78
CA LYS A 176 3.72 2.93 -1.12
C LYS A 176 4.81 1.92 -0.76
N SER A 177 6.08 2.29 -0.88
CA SER A 177 7.19 1.44 -0.43
C SER A 177 7.22 1.27 1.10
N VAL A 178 6.88 2.31 1.87
CA VAL A 178 6.75 2.24 3.32
C VAL A 178 5.62 1.29 3.71
N ASN A 179 4.43 1.49 3.15
CA ASN A 179 3.26 0.64 3.38
C ASN A 179 3.49 -0.82 2.96
N THR A 180 4.21 -1.03 1.86
CA THR A 180 4.58 -2.38 1.40
C THR A 180 5.56 -3.06 2.38
N MET A 181 6.52 -2.32 2.93
CA MET A 181 7.43 -2.88 3.94
C MET A 181 6.67 -3.26 5.21
N ASP A 182 5.78 -2.41 5.71
CA ASP A 182 4.99 -2.74 6.90
C ASP A 182 4.13 -4.00 6.68
N SER A 183 3.45 -4.10 5.55
CA SER A 183 2.66 -5.29 5.19
C SER A 183 3.48 -6.58 5.04
N MET A 184 4.79 -6.50 4.82
CA MET A 184 5.64 -7.67 4.60
C MET A 184 6.46 -8.06 5.83
N ILE A 185 6.99 -7.08 6.55
CA ILE A 185 7.94 -7.28 7.65
C ILE A 185 7.52 -6.53 8.93
N GLY A 186 6.40 -5.81 8.98
CA GLY A 186 5.95 -5.05 10.16
C GLY A 186 5.32 -5.88 11.28
N TYR A 187 5.16 -7.19 11.09
CA TYR A 187 4.48 -8.07 12.05
C TYR A 187 5.21 -8.19 13.40
N LYS A 188 4.44 -8.19 14.50
CA LYS A 188 4.95 -8.47 15.85
C LYS A 188 5.06 -9.99 16.11
N ASN A 189 5.98 -10.65 15.41
CA ASN A 189 6.32 -12.06 15.60
C ASN A 189 7.80 -12.22 15.97
N GLU A 190 8.22 -13.44 16.33
CA GLU A 190 9.60 -13.73 16.77
C GLU A 190 10.65 -13.25 15.75
N ARG A 191 10.35 -13.40 14.46
CA ARG A 191 11.23 -13.02 13.36
C ARG A 191 11.36 -11.49 13.20
N TYR A 192 10.25 -10.76 13.27
CA TYR A 192 10.20 -9.36 12.84
C TYR A 192 10.07 -8.34 13.98
N LEU A 193 9.99 -8.77 15.25
CA LEU A 193 9.82 -7.88 16.40
C LEU A 193 10.85 -6.74 16.48
N TYR A 194 12.10 -6.99 16.11
CA TYR A 194 13.18 -6.00 16.06
C TYR A 194 13.55 -5.63 14.62
N PHE A 195 13.67 -6.61 13.74
CA PHE A 195 14.03 -6.39 12.33
C PHE A 195 12.99 -5.55 11.58
N GLY A 196 11.71 -5.86 11.75
CA GLY A 196 10.59 -5.15 11.13
C GLY A 196 10.26 -3.78 11.72
N ARG A 197 10.77 -3.51 12.93
CA ARG A 197 10.33 -2.39 13.77
C ARG A 197 10.43 -1.04 13.07
N SER A 198 11.53 -0.80 12.37
CA SER A 198 11.77 0.48 11.67
C SER A 198 10.75 0.73 10.55
N ALA A 199 10.35 -0.31 9.81
CA ALA A 199 9.34 -0.21 8.77
C ALA A 199 7.96 0.12 9.36
N ALA A 200 7.56 -0.61 10.41
CA ALA A 200 6.28 -0.38 11.08
C ALA A 200 6.17 1.03 11.68
N HIS A 201 7.22 1.52 12.36
CA HIS A 201 7.20 2.87 12.93
C HIS A 201 7.19 3.95 11.84
N LEU A 202 7.87 3.72 10.72
CA LEU A 202 7.85 4.66 9.61
C LEU A 202 6.45 4.73 8.97
N ASP A 203 5.78 3.59 8.82
CA ASP A 203 4.40 3.53 8.33
C ASP A 203 3.44 4.26 9.27
N ASP A 204 3.49 3.99 10.58
CA ASP A 204 2.69 4.69 11.59
C ASP A 204 2.85 6.22 11.50
N ILE A 205 4.10 6.69 11.33
CA ILE A 205 4.41 8.13 11.18
C ILE A 205 3.80 8.67 9.89
N CYS A 206 3.97 7.95 8.78
CA CYS A 206 3.46 8.38 7.48
C CYS A 206 1.92 8.38 7.43
N ASN A 207 1.26 7.47 8.12
CA ASN A 207 -0.19 7.35 8.17
C ASN A 207 -0.86 8.23 9.23
N TYR A 208 -0.10 8.87 10.14
CA TYR A 208 -0.67 9.68 11.21
C TYR A 208 -1.63 10.80 10.71
N ILE A 209 -1.23 11.56 9.70
CA ILE A 209 -2.07 12.62 9.11
C ILE A 209 -3.12 12.04 8.15
N PRO A 210 -2.74 11.19 7.16
CA PRO A 210 -3.70 10.62 6.23
C PRO A 210 -4.86 9.86 6.87
N SER A 211 -4.61 9.07 7.92
CA SER A 211 -5.67 8.31 8.61
C SER A 211 -6.75 9.21 9.22
N ARG A 212 -6.36 10.37 9.76
CA ARG A 212 -7.32 11.36 10.30
C ARG A 212 -8.12 12.05 9.20
N ILE A 213 -7.45 12.37 8.09
CA ILE A 213 -8.13 12.90 6.90
C ILE A 213 -9.12 11.86 6.39
N SER A 214 -8.73 10.58 6.31
CA SER A 214 -9.58 9.47 5.90
C SER A 214 -10.83 9.39 6.77
N ALA A 215 -10.68 9.38 8.09
CA ALA A 215 -11.81 9.36 9.03
C ALA A 215 -12.77 10.55 8.83
N LEU A 216 -12.24 11.77 8.65
CA LEU A 216 -13.07 12.96 8.39
C LEU A 216 -13.82 12.86 7.06
N LEU A 217 -13.16 12.38 6.00
CA LEU A 217 -13.78 12.21 4.70
C LEU A 217 -14.90 11.16 4.73
N VAL A 218 -14.71 10.06 5.47
CA VAL A 218 -15.76 9.06 5.69
C VAL A 218 -16.97 9.67 6.39
N ILE A 219 -16.76 10.45 7.46
CA ILE A 219 -17.85 11.12 8.19
C ILE A 219 -18.63 12.07 7.28
N ILE A 220 -17.94 12.84 6.42
CA ILE A 220 -18.60 13.79 5.51
C ILE A 220 -19.37 13.08 4.40
N ALA A 221 -18.92 11.91 3.97
CA ALA A 221 -19.51 11.15 2.87
C ALA A 221 -20.62 10.17 3.30
N SER A 222 -20.83 9.98 4.60
CA SER A 222 -21.84 9.08 5.19
C SER A 222 -23.14 9.80 5.51
#